data_AF-K9WXH8-F1
#
_entry.id   AF-K9WXH8-F1
#
_cell.length_a   1.000
_cell.length_b   1.000
_cell.length_c   1.000
_cell.angle_alpha   90.00
_cell.angle_beta   90.00
_cell.angle_gamma   90.00
#
_symmetry.space_group_name_H-M   'P 1'
#
loop_
_entity.id
_entity.type
_entity.pdbx_description
1 polymer ?
#
loop_
_entity_poly.entity_id
_entity_poly.type
_entity_poly.pdbx_seq_one_letter_code
_entity_poly.pdbx_strand_id
1 'polypeptide(L)'
;MKYLKFPALSAILGVNLAIAALAPQALAVDKFISVGTSVTFTCNDSEAKIKAKNGPKVTVGTTNIYVGYQQVSSINQDPRIIRFDNGVKKWCRSDYETTLDDGRGYGLLWDGKGVLYGVFSSTGNQTGNDFRRFSTGRWLPTYGNGGGPKVAVIARIDPTNGNVNYSTYLTAKKYSDGKTNSLVVKALSWNGTSLTVEADSWWSPRRANTSSMLCSGISPFKYTTVFSGDLKTVSWAAASGCN
;
A
#
# COMPACT_ATOMS: atom_id res chain seq x y z
N MET A 1 -54.12 -48.21 -57.24
CA MET A 1 -53.57 -49.59 -57.20
C MET A 1 -52.15 -49.49 -56.62
N LYS A 2 -51.78 -50.38 -55.68
CA LYS A 2 -50.43 -50.57 -55.09
C LYS A 2 -49.72 -49.36 -54.43
N TYR A 3 -49.51 -49.50 -53.11
CA TYR A 3 -48.60 -48.71 -52.29
C TYR A 3 -47.14 -48.84 -52.76
N LEU A 4 -46.36 -47.76 -52.65
CA LEU A 4 -44.92 -47.85 -52.35
C LEU A 4 -44.64 -47.12 -51.03
N LYS A 5 -44.09 -47.84 -50.05
CA LYS A 5 -43.52 -47.27 -48.83
C LYS A 5 -42.05 -46.96 -49.07
N PHE A 6 -41.58 -45.78 -48.66
CA PHE A 6 -40.16 -45.52 -48.42
C PHE A 6 -39.97 -45.17 -46.94
N PRO A 7 -38.93 -45.67 -46.27
CA PRO A 7 -38.73 -45.47 -44.84
C PRO A 7 -38.21 -44.05 -44.56
N ALA A 8 -38.79 -43.38 -43.55
CA ALA A 8 -38.26 -42.14 -43.03
C ALA A 8 -37.03 -42.45 -42.15
N LEU A 9 -35.86 -41.96 -42.55
CA LEU A 9 -34.64 -42.07 -41.78
C LEU A 9 -34.57 -40.89 -40.78
N SER A 10 -34.99 -41.11 -39.53
CA SER A 10 -34.86 -40.09 -38.48
C SER A 10 -33.39 -39.95 -38.04
N ALA A 11 -32.68 -39.00 -38.64
CA ALA A 11 -31.39 -38.54 -38.16
C ALA A 11 -31.58 -37.72 -36.87
N ILE A 12 -31.39 -38.34 -35.71
CA ILE A 12 -31.32 -37.64 -34.43
C ILE A 12 -29.99 -36.89 -34.38
N LEU A 13 -30.01 -35.60 -34.71
CA LEU A 13 -28.84 -34.74 -34.54
C LEU A 13 -28.63 -34.48 -33.05
N GLY A 14 -27.79 -35.30 -32.41
CA GLY A 14 -27.34 -35.09 -31.04
C GLY A 14 -26.49 -33.83 -30.94
N VAL A 15 -27.12 -32.68 -30.72
CA VAL A 15 -26.41 -31.43 -30.45
C VAL A 15 -25.78 -31.54 -29.07
N ASN A 16 -24.47 -31.79 -29.04
CA ASN A 16 -23.67 -31.63 -27.84
C ASN A 16 -23.73 -30.16 -27.40
N LEU A 17 -24.65 -29.86 -26.48
CA LEU A 17 -24.63 -28.65 -25.68
C LEU A 17 -23.41 -28.71 -24.75
N ALA A 18 -22.25 -28.38 -25.31
CA ALA A 18 -21.07 -28.05 -24.55
C ALA A 18 -21.39 -26.78 -23.76
N ILE A 19 -21.91 -26.96 -22.53
CA ILE A 19 -21.96 -25.90 -21.53
C ILE A 19 -20.51 -25.60 -21.18
N ALA A 20 -19.93 -24.66 -21.93
CA ALA A 20 -18.65 -24.07 -21.58
C ALA A 20 -18.85 -23.40 -20.22
N ALA A 21 -18.35 -24.06 -19.17
CA ALA A 21 -18.29 -23.48 -17.85
C ALA A 21 -17.38 -22.26 -17.93
N LEU A 22 -17.99 -21.09 -18.10
CA LEU A 22 -17.32 -19.81 -17.97
C LEU A 22 -16.79 -19.75 -16.54
N ALA A 23 -15.50 -20.05 -16.39
CA ALA A 23 -14.80 -19.81 -15.14
C ALA A 23 -15.09 -18.35 -14.76
N PRO A 24 -15.51 -18.07 -13.51
CA PRO A 24 -15.83 -16.71 -13.11
C PRO A 24 -14.57 -15.87 -13.29
N GLN A 25 -14.58 -15.00 -14.30
CA GLN A 25 -13.52 -14.03 -14.50
C GLN A 25 -13.46 -13.21 -13.22
N ALA A 26 -12.34 -13.31 -12.50
CA ALA A 26 -12.14 -12.52 -11.30
C ALA A 26 -12.19 -11.06 -11.70
N LEU A 27 -13.33 -10.41 -11.43
CA LEU A 27 -13.54 -9.00 -11.75
C LEU A 27 -12.38 -8.21 -11.15
N ALA A 28 -11.59 -7.59 -12.02
CA ALA A 28 -10.53 -6.70 -11.61
C ALA A 28 -11.19 -5.52 -10.88
N VAL A 29 -11.24 -5.59 -9.55
CA VAL A 29 -11.64 -4.45 -8.74
C VAL A 29 -10.66 -3.34 -9.05
N ASP A 30 -11.16 -2.25 -9.63
CA ASP A 30 -10.38 -1.04 -9.90
C ASP A 30 -9.73 -0.60 -8.59
N LYS A 31 -8.40 -0.71 -8.54
CA LYS A 31 -7.58 -0.33 -7.41
C LYS A 31 -6.96 1.02 -7.71
N PHE A 32 -7.33 2.00 -6.90
CA PHE A 32 -6.84 3.36 -7.04
C PHE A 32 -5.55 3.44 -6.25
N ILE A 33 -4.44 3.65 -6.97
CA ILE A 33 -3.08 3.62 -6.42
C ILE A 33 -2.39 4.93 -6.81
N SER A 34 -1.72 5.55 -5.86
CA SER A 34 -0.90 6.74 -6.11
C SER A 34 0.25 6.77 -5.12
N VAL A 35 1.48 6.79 -5.63
CA VAL A 35 2.72 6.96 -4.86
C VAL A 35 3.54 8.02 -5.56
N GLY A 36 4.04 9.01 -4.83
CA GLY A 36 4.71 10.16 -5.46
C GLY A 36 5.32 11.15 -4.47
N THR A 37 5.61 12.36 -4.94
CA THR A 37 6.18 13.42 -4.11
C THR A 37 5.16 13.91 -3.09
N SER A 38 5.49 13.78 -1.79
CA SER A 38 4.65 14.28 -0.70
C SER A 38 4.47 15.80 -0.75
N VAL A 39 3.27 16.28 -0.42
CA VAL A 39 2.92 17.71 -0.42
C VAL A 39 2.40 18.16 0.94
N THR A 40 2.65 19.42 1.28
CA THR A 40 2.20 20.01 2.55
C THR A 40 0.72 20.41 2.48
N PHE A 41 -0.09 20.13 3.51
CA PHE A 41 -1.43 20.69 3.71
C PHE A 41 -1.87 20.63 5.18
N THR A 42 -2.89 21.40 5.52
CA THR A 42 -3.51 21.37 6.85
C THR A 42 -4.92 20.77 6.77
N CYS A 43 -5.48 20.35 7.91
CA CYS A 43 -6.88 19.91 7.99
C CYS A 43 -7.92 21.02 7.76
N ASN A 44 -7.46 22.27 7.60
CA ASN A 44 -8.29 23.44 7.30
C ASN A 44 -8.18 23.88 5.83
N ASP A 45 -7.31 23.27 5.03
CA ASP A 45 -7.24 23.51 3.59
C ASP A 45 -8.50 22.94 2.90
N SER A 46 -9.02 23.67 1.91
CA SER A 46 -10.10 23.19 1.04
C SER A 46 -9.58 22.14 0.04
N GLU A 47 -10.48 21.31 -0.49
CA GLU A 47 -10.10 20.31 -1.50
C GLU A 47 -9.41 20.94 -2.70
N ALA A 48 -9.91 22.08 -3.18
CA ALA A 48 -9.31 22.83 -4.29
C ALA A 48 -7.85 23.24 -4.00
N LYS A 49 -7.57 23.74 -2.78
CA LYS A 49 -6.22 24.13 -2.34
C LYS A 49 -5.27 22.93 -2.21
N ILE A 50 -5.78 21.75 -1.83
CA ILE A 50 -4.98 20.51 -1.76
C ILE A 50 -4.74 19.95 -3.17
N LYS A 51 -5.78 19.88 -3.99
CA LYS A 51 -5.72 19.43 -5.39
C LYS A 51 -4.71 20.23 -6.22
N ALA A 52 -4.65 21.56 -6.02
CA ALA A 52 -3.70 22.44 -6.70
C ALA A 52 -2.22 22.11 -6.42
N LYS A 53 -1.91 21.38 -5.34
CA LYS A 53 -0.53 20.99 -4.98
C LYS A 53 -0.04 19.74 -5.73
N ASN A 54 -0.93 19.05 -6.46
CA ASN A 54 -0.63 17.86 -7.27
C ASN A 54 0.09 16.72 -6.49
N GLY A 55 -0.29 16.52 -5.22
CA GLY A 55 0.22 15.43 -4.40
C GLY A 55 -0.52 14.09 -4.60
N PRO A 56 -0.06 13.01 -3.96
CA PRO A 56 -0.63 11.68 -4.13
C PRO A 56 -2.06 11.60 -3.59
N LYS A 57 -2.95 11.00 -4.38
CA LYS A 57 -4.37 10.87 -4.05
C LYS A 57 -4.99 9.64 -4.68
N VAL A 58 -6.12 9.20 -4.13
CA VAL A 58 -7.00 8.19 -4.75
C VAL A 58 -8.40 8.78 -4.89
N THR A 59 -9.09 8.45 -5.98
CA THR A 59 -10.41 8.98 -6.34
C THR A 59 -11.34 7.85 -6.71
N VAL A 60 -12.50 7.76 -6.06
CA VAL A 60 -13.55 6.78 -6.36
C VAL A 60 -14.87 7.52 -6.47
N GLY A 61 -15.41 7.61 -7.69
CA GLY A 61 -16.54 8.48 -7.98
C GLY A 61 -16.25 9.93 -7.56
N THR A 62 -17.03 10.46 -6.63
CA THR A 62 -16.86 11.81 -6.04
C THR A 62 -16.11 11.82 -4.71
N THR A 63 -15.63 10.67 -4.21
CA THR A 63 -14.76 10.59 -3.03
C THR A 63 -13.30 10.76 -3.45
N ASN A 64 -12.57 11.67 -2.80
CA ASN A 64 -11.13 11.83 -2.93
C ASN A 64 -10.46 11.67 -1.56
N ILE A 65 -9.39 10.89 -1.51
CA ILE A 65 -8.51 10.78 -0.33
C ILE A 65 -7.12 11.24 -0.75
N TYR A 66 -6.57 12.21 -0.01
CA TYR A 66 -5.26 12.82 -0.26
C TYR A 66 -4.30 12.49 0.87
N VAL A 67 -3.03 12.29 0.56
CA VAL A 67 -1.96 12.03 1.54
C VAL A 67 -0.84 13.06 1.41
N GLY A 68 -0.24 13.44 2.54
CA GLY A 68 0.81 14.45 2.59
C GLY A 68 1.36 14.62 4.00
N TYR A 69 1.71 15.86 4.34
CA TYR A 69 2.21 16.24 5.66
C TYR A 69 1.75 17.66 6.03
N GLN A 70 1.93 18.07 7.28
CA GLN A 70 1.95 19.48 7.68
C GLN A 70 3.34 19.82 8.21
N GLN A 71 3.87 20.96 7.79
CA GLN A 71 5.01 21.59 8.45
C GLN A 71 4.53 22.15 9.80
N VAL A 72 4.94 21.56 10.92
CA VAL A 72 4.48 21.99 12.26
C VAL A 72 5.46 22.89 13.00
N SER A 73 6.75 22.83 12.64
CA SER A 73 7.77 23.81 13.01
C SER A 73 8.73 24.03 11.83
N SER A 74 9.78 24.83 11.98
CA SER A 74 10.81 24.97 10.92
C SER A 74 11.57 23.67 10.61
N ILE A 75 11.55 22.68 11.51
CA ILE A 75 12.34 21.45 11.43
C ILE A 75 11.53 20.15 11.60
N ASN A 76 10.23 20.23 11.88
CA ASN A 76 9.39 19.05 12.12
C ASN A 76 8.15 19.00 11.22
N GLN A 77 7.75 17.78 10.84
CA GLN A 77 6.67 17.51 9.91
C GLN A 77 5.84 16.31 10.33
N ASP A 78 4.52 16.50 10.33
CA ASP A 78 3.57 15.47 10.74
C ASP A 78 2.82 14.94 9.50
N PRO A 79 2.78 13.62 9.24
CA PRO A 79 2.05 13.04 8.12
C PRO A 79 0.52 13.18 8.27
N ARG A 80 -0.18 13.43 7.16
CA ARG A 80 -1.63 13.66 7.14
C ARG A 80 -2.34 12.94 6.02
N ILE A 81 -3.57 12.53 6.29
CA ILE A 81 -4.53 12.08 5.28
C ILE A 81 -5.85 12.82 5.51
N ILE A 82 -6.51 13.18 4.43
CA ILE A 82 -7.79 13.88 4.43
C ILE A 82 -8.70 13.31 3.34
N ARG A 83 -9.98 13.12 3.70
CA ARG A 83 -11.03 12.65 2.80
C ARG A 83 -12.05 13.76 2.53
N PHE A 84 -12.40 13.92 1.27
CA PHE A 84 -13.52 14.71 0.80
C PHE A 84 -14.50 13.82 0.05
N ASP A 85 -15.79 14.00 0.27
CA ASP A 85 -16.84 13.44 -0.61
C ASP A 85 -17.57 14.64 -1.23
N ASN A 86 -17.57 14.71 -2.56
CA ASN A 86 -18.24 15.76 -3.32
C ASN A 86 -17.86 17.19 -2.86
N GLY A 87 -16.56 17.48 -2.70
CA GLY A 87 -16.08 18.79 -2.21
C GLY A 87 -16.10 18.96 -0.69
N VAL A 88 -16.84 18.13 0.05
CA VAL A 88 -17.07 18.29 1.48
C VAL A 88 -16.13 17.41 2.30
N LYS A 89 -15.32 18.02 3.17
CA LYS A 89 -14.41 17.34 4.09
C LYS A 89 -15.20 16.40 5.00
N LYS A 90 -14.89 15.09 4.96
CA LYS A 90 -15.49 14.08 5.85
C LYS A 90 -14.66 13.85 7.09
N TRP A 91 -13.36 13.68 6.91
CA TRP A 91 -12.40 13.56 8.01
C TRP A 91 -11.02 14.02 7.56
N CYS A 92 -10.21 14.43 8.53
CA CYS A 92 -8.78 14.67 8.37
C CYS A 92 -8.08 14.14 9.61
N ARG A 93 -6.92 13.50 9.43
CA ARG A 93 -6.11 12.96 10.51
C ARG A 93 -4.74 13.61 10.54
N SER A 94 -4.28 13.83 11.76
CA SER A 94 -3.10 14.62 12.12
C SER A 94 -2.36 14.06 13.32
N ASP A 95 -2.68 12.81 13.67
CA ASP A 95 -2.38 12.13 14.92
C ASP A 95 -1.73 10.76 14.70
N TYR A 96 -1.36 10.45 13.45
CA TYR A 96 -0.63 9.24 13.07
C TYR A 96 0.75 9.20 13.71
N GLU A 97 1.44 10.32 13.62
CA GLU A 97 2.81 10.57 14.06
C GLU A 97 2.86 12.04 14.48
N THR A 98 3.15 12.30 15.75
CA THR A 98 3.21 13.66 16.33
C THR A 98 4.44 13.83 17.22
N THR A 99 5.51 13.09 16.91
CA THR A 99 6.80 13.18 17.60
C THR A 99 7.73 14.19 16.89
N LEU A 100 9.03 14.12 17.15
CA LEU A 100 10.06 14.92 16.48
C LEU A 100 10.67 14.21 15.25
N ASP A 101 9.93 13.31 14.61
CA ASP A 101 10.34 12.64 13.36
C ASP A 101 9.84 13.43 12.12
N ASP A 102 10.66 13.53 11.06
CA ASP A 102 10.29 14.21 9.80
C ASP A 102 9.38 13.31 8.92
N GLY A 103 8.20 13.00 9.47
CA GLY A 103 7.23 12.07 8.93
C GLY A 103 6.40 12.69 7.80
N ARG A 104 6.33 12.01 6.66
CA ARG A 104 5.54 12.46 5.50
C ARG A 104 4.74 11.33 4.90
N GLY A 105 3.45 11.53 4.66
CA GLY A 105 2.65 10.63 3.85
C GLY A 105 2.92 10.85 2.37
N TYR A 106 3.17 9.79 1.59
CA TYR A 106 3.57 9.89 0.18
C TYR A 106 2.97 8.83 -0.74
N GLY A 107 2.11 7.94 -0.22
CA GLY A 107 1.39 6.97 -1.05
C GLY A 107 0.06 6.52 -0.46
N LEU A 108 -0.84 6.08 -1.34
CA LEU A 108 -2.15 5.51 -1.04
C LEU A 108 -2.46 4.34 -1.98
N LEU A 109 -3.15 3.33 -1.45
CA LEU A 109 -3.92 2.35 -2.22
C LEU A 109 -5.33 2.28 -1.63
N TRP A 110 -6.36 2.32 -2.48
CA TRP A 110 -7.76 2.11 -2.07
C TRP A 110 -8.53 1.24 -3.07
N ASP A 111 -9.38 0.33 -2.58
CA ASP A 111 -10.31 -0.50 -3.38
C ASP A 111 -11.71 0.12 -3.55
N GLY A 112 -11.92 1.36 -3.10
CA GLY A 112 -13.23 2.00 -3.08
C GLY A 112 -14.19 1.48 -2.01
N LYS A 113 -13.77 0.52 -1.18
CA LYS A 113 -14.55 -0.09 -0.10
C LYS A 113 -13.74 -0.02 1.19
N GLY A 114 -13.57 -1.13 1.92
CA GLY A 114 -12.90 -1.19 3.22
C GLY A 114 -11.37 -1.33 3.14
N VAL A 115 -10.75 -1.31 1.95
CA VAL A 115 -9.30 -1.59 1.80
C VAL A 115 -8.52 -0.33 1.47
N LEU A 116 -8.20 0.47 2.49
CA LEU A 116 -7.28 1.60 2.38
C LEU A 116 -5.92 1.26 3.01
N TYR A 117 -4.84 1.61 2.31
CA TYR A 117 -3.47 1.64 2.85
C TYR A 117 -2.86 3.02 2.61
N GLY A 118 -2.13 3.53 3.61
CA GLY A 118 -1.27 4.70 3.50
C GLY A 118 0.20 4.32 3.58
N VAL A 119 1.03 5.04 2.83
CA VAL A 119 2.49 4.93 2.88
C VAL A 119 3.07 6.23 3.43
N PHE A 120 3.93 6.10 4.43
CA PHE A 120 4.56 7.19 5.14
C PHE A 120 6.07 7.01 5.22
N SER A 121 6.80 8.10 5.44
CA SER A 121 8.21 8.06 5.79
C SER A 121 8.42 8.15 7.29
N SER A 122 9.48 7.53 7.78
CA SER A 122 10.02 7.74 9.14
C SER A 122 11.54 7.81 9.07
N THR A 123 12.18 8.57 9.97
CA THR A 123 13.65 8.71 10.05
C THR A 123 14.24 8.19 11.35
N GLY A 124 13.43 7.75 12.32
CA GLY A 124 13.94 7.17 13.56
C GLY A 124 12.84 6.65 14.48
N ASN A 125 13.23 6.29 15.71
CA ASN A 125 12.29 6.16 16.82
C ASN A 125 12.38 7.44 17.66
N GLN A 126 11.25 8.00 18.07
CA GLN A 126 11.18 9.16 18.97
C GLN A 126 10.36 8.82 20.21
N THR A 127 10.34 9.68 21.22
CA THR A 127 9.42 9.52 22.36
C THR A 127 8.06 10.13 22.01
N GLY A 128 6.98 9.37 22.19
CA GLY A 128 5.61 9.88 22.07
C GLY A 128 4.70 9.07 21.16
N ASN A 129 3.77 9.76 20.51
CA ASN A 129 2.70 9.19 19.69
C ASN A 129 3.15 8.99 18.24
N ASP A 130 3.67 7.81 17.94
CA ASP A 130 4.17 7.42 16.62
C ASP A 130 3.44 6.19 16.04
N PHE A 131 3.88 5.75 14.86
CA PHE A 131 3.33 4.54 14.22
C PHE A 131 3.53 3.23 15.01
N ARG A 132 4.42 3.16 16.02
CA ARG A 132 4.68 1.93 16.81
C ARG A 132 3.46 1.48 17.63
N ARG A 133 2.57 2.43 17.94
CA ARG A 133 1.24 2.18 18.54
C ARG A 133 0.39 1.21 17.72
N PHE A 134 0.58 1.15 16.40
CA PHE A 134 -0.22 0.32 15.49
C PHE A 134 0.56 -0.86 14.88
N SER A 135 1.89 -0.89 15.01
CA SER A 135 2.76 -1.97 14.50
C SER A 135 3.17 -3.00 15.55
N THR A 136 2.74 -2.86 16.80
CA THR A 136 2.89 -3.91 17.81
C THR A 136 2.23 -5.22 17.31
N GLY A 137 3.00 -6.31 17.31
CA GLY A 137 2.56 -7.61 16.78
C GLY A 137 2.44 -7.69 15.26
N ARG A 138 3.01 -6.72 14.52
CA ARG A 138 3.08 -6.70 13.04
C ARG A 138 4.49 -7.03 12.55
N TRP A 139 4.63 -7.25 11.24
CA TRP A 139 5.83 -7.89 10.66
C TRP A 139 7.15 -7.22 11.06
N LEU A 140 7.23 -5.89 10.97
CA LEU A 140 8.30 -5.09 11.58
C LEU A 140 7.69 -4.03 12.50
N PRO A 141 7.83 -4.14 13.82
CA PRO A 141 7.15 -3.27 14.77
C PRO A 141 7.81 -1.89 14.91
N THR A 142 9.07 -1.68 14.51
CA THR A 142 9.80 -0.43 14.75
C THR A 142 10.76 -0.07 13.62
N TYR A 143 11.27 1.16 13.64
CA TYR A 143 12.36 1.63 12.76
C TYR A 143 13.63 0.77 12.88
N GLY A 144 13.87 0.13 14.04
CA GLY A 144 15.10 -0.60 14.33
C GLY A 144 16.18 0.28 14.99
N ASN A 145 17.46 -0.03 14.72
CA ASN A 145 18.61 0.62 15.35
C ASN A 145 19.13 1.82 14.53
N GLY A 146 19.52 2.89 15.22
CA GLY A 146 19.97 4.16 14.64
C GLY A 146 18.84 5.13 14.32
N GLY A 147 19.16 6.11 13.47
CA GLY A 147 18.24 7.16 12.99
C GLY A 147 18.92 8.00 11.90
N GLY A 148 18.13 8.81 11.19
CA GLY A 148 18.54 9.64 10.05
C GLY A 148 18.04 9.11 8.69
N PRO A 149 18.46 7.90 8.25
CA PRO A 149 18.00 7.32 6.99
C PRO A 149 16.47 7.18 6.92
N LYS A 150 15.89 7.52 5.76
CA LYS A 150 14.44 7.57 5.56
C LYS A 150 13.91 6.20 5.13
N VAL A 151 13.09 5.59 5.97
CA VAL A 151 12.41 4.30 5.71
C VAL A 151 10.93 4.51 5.43
N ALA A 152 10.26 3.46 4.97
CA ALA A 152 8.81 3.47 4.79
C ALA A 152 8.08 2.86 6.00
N VAL A 153 6.88 3.39 6.27
CA VAL A 153 5.86 2.77 7.11
C VAL A 153 4.62 2.58 6.25
N ILE A 154 4.02 1.41 6.32
CA ILE A 154 2.76 1.08 5.64
C ILE A 154 1.70 0.96 6.73
N ALA A 155 0.60 1.69 6.61
CA ALA A 155 -0.51 1.63 7.55
C ALA A 155 -1.78 1.13 6.86
N ARG A 156 -2.47 0.19 7.52
CA ARG A 156 -3.82 -0.26 7.21
C ARG A 156 -4.80 0.71 7.84
N ILE A 157 -5.61 1.40 7.04
CA ILE A 157 -6.44 2.52 7.49
C ILE A 157 -7.92 2.20 7.27
N ASP A 158 -8.78 2.63 8.18
CA ASP A 158 -10.24 2.65 8.00
C ASP A 158 -10.63 3.86 7.12
N PRO A 159 -11.16 3.66 5.91
CA PRO A 159 -11.51 4.76 5.00
C PRO A 159 -12.73 5.58 5.44
N THR A 160 -13.47 5.15 6.47
CA THR A 160 -14.65 5.86 6.99
C THR A 160 -14.30 7.00 7.93
N ASN A 161 -13.19 6.87 8.68
CA ASN A 161 -12.81 7.80 9.76
C ASN A 161 -11.29 8.10 9.83
N GLY A 162 -10.49 7.46 8.98
CA GLY A 162 -9.04 7.61 8.91
C GLY A 162 -8.25 6.94 10.04
N ASN A 163 -8.87 6.16 10.93
CA ASN A 163 -8.16 5.42 11.99
C ASN A 163 -7.14 4.44 11.40
N VAL A 164 -5.97 4.33 12.02
CA VAL A 164 -5.02 3.26 11.70
C VAL A 164 -5.45 2.01 12.46
N ASN A 165 -5.76 0.95 11.72
CA ASN A 165 -6.01 -0.37 12.30
C ASN A 165 -4.67 -1.04 12.67
N TYR A 166 -3.74 -1.09 11.70
CA TYR A 166 -2.43 -1.74 11.83
C TYR A 166 -1.36 -0.94 11.08
N SER A 167 -0.09 -1.08 11.43
CA SER A 167 1.02 -0.59 10.61
C SER A 167 2.19 -1.56 10.59
N THR A 168 3.12 -1.41 9.67
CA THR A 168 4.42 -2.08 9.70
C THR A 168 5.49 -1.18 9.11
N TYR A 169 6.69 -1.23 9.68
CA TYR A 169 7.86 -0.60 9.07
C TYR A 169 8.34 -1.46 7.88
N LEU A 170 9.06 -0.84 6.95
CA LEU A 170 9.74 -1.49 5.84
C LEU A 170 11.11 -0.84 5.71
N THR A 171 12.16 -1.56 6.11
CA THR A 171 13.49 -1.01 6.39
C THR A 171 14.59 -1.75 5.63
N ALA A 172 15.60 -1.01 5.17
CA ALA A 172 16.89 -1.60 4.84
C ALA A 172 17.78 -1.65 6.10
N LYS A 173 18.83 -2.49 6.09
CA LYS A 173 19.87 -2.55 7.13
C LYS A 173 21.26 -2.48 6.53
N LYS A 174 22.24 -2.01 7.28
CA LYS A 174 23.66 -2.09 6.95
C LYS A 174 24.26 -3.41 7.46
N TYR A 175 25.12 -4.05 6.66
CA TYR A 175 25.86 -5.25 7.10
C TYR A 175 26.90 -4.92 8.18
N SER A 176 27.54 -3.75 8.07
CA SER A 176 28.70 -3.38 8.90
C SER A 176 28.36 -3.14 10.37
N ASP A 177 27.19 -2.56 10.66
CA ASP A 177 26.80 -2.17 12.03
C ASP A 177 25.33 -2.50 12.38
N GLY A 178 24.63 -3.20 11.50
CA GLY A 178 23.23 -3.60 11.70
C GLY A 178 22.22 -2.44 11.77
N LYS A 179 22.64 -1.18 11.58
CA LYS A 179 21.75 -0.01 11.64
C LYS A 179 20.83 0.04 10.44
N THR A 180 19.68 0.67 10.65
CA THR A 180 18.69 0.91 9.61
C THR A 180 19.24 1.85 8.53
N ASN A 181 18.81 1.64 7.28
CA ASN A 181 19.18 2.46 6.13
C ASN A 181 17.97 2.70 5.20
N SER A 182 18.11 3.63 4.27
CA SER A 182 17.00 4.17 3.48
C SER A 182 16.31 3.14 2.58
N LEU A 183 14.98 3.22 2.56
CA LEU A 183 14.09 2.42 1.71
C LEU A 183 12.83 3.25 1.39
N VAL A 184 12.46 3.31 0.11
CA VAL A 184 11.31 4.08 -0.38
C VAL A 184 10.37 3.19 -1.19
N VAL A 185 9.09 3.14 -0.82
CA VAL A 185 8.07 2.41 -1.59
C VAL A 185 7.81 3.13 -2.91
N LYS A 186 7.65 2.36 -3.99
CA LYS A 186 7.45 2.82 -5.36
C LYS A 186 6.07 2.46 -5.89
N ALA A 187 5.54 1.30 -5.53
CA ALA A 187 4.19 0.87 -5.90
C ALA A 187 3.55 -0.02 -4.82
N LEU A 188 2.22 -0.11 -4.88
CA LEU A 188 1.37 -0.99 -4.08
C LEU A 188 0.40 -1.71 -5.03
N SER A 189 -0.02 -2.93 -4.72
CA SER A 189 -1.08 -3.63 -5.47
C SER A 189 -1.90 -4.55 -4.57
N TRP A 190 -3.21 -4.62 -4.80
CA TRP A 190 -4.28 -5.35 -4.05
C TRP A 190 -3.76 -6.54 -3.24
N ASN A 191 -3.92 -7.81 -3.62
CA ASN A 191 -4.72 -8.35 -4.73
C ASN A 191 -6.23 -8.44 -4.42
N GLY A 192 -6.61 -8.63 -3.15
CA GLY A 192 -7.91 -9.08 -2.62
C GLY A 192 -7.76 -9.77 -1.24
N THR A 193 -6.56 -10.29 -0.98
CA THR A 193 -6.15 -10.97 0.26
C THR A 193 -4.81 -10.45 0.79
N SER A 194 -3.85 -10.21 -0.10
CA SER A 194 -2.43 -9.95 0.24
C SER A 194 -1.88 -8.74 -0.50
N LEU A 195 -1.32 -7.79 0.24
CA LEU A 195 -0.73 -6.54 -0.27
C LEU A 195 0.66 -6.80 -0.86
N THR A 196 0.81 -6.58 -2.16
CA THR A 196 2.13 -6.50 -2.80
C THR A 196 2.67 -5.08 -2.69
N VAL A 197 3.94 -4.96 -2.31
CA VAL A 197 4.67 -3.70 -2.15
C VAL A 197 5.98 -3.78 -2.92
N GLU A 198 6.23 -2.79 -3.77
CA GLU A 198 7.50 -2.63 -4.49
C GLU A 198 8.23 -1.41 -3.93
N ALA A 199 9.55 -1.51 -3.78
CA ALA A 199 10.38 -0.49 -3.15
C ALA A 199 11.79 -0.43 -3.74
N ASP A 200 12.41 0.74 -3.61
CA ASP A 200 13.83 0.99 -3.82
C ASP A 200 14.55 0.92 -2.47
N SER A 201 15.46 -0.05 -2.30
CA SER A 201 16.23 -0.26 -1.08
C SER A 201 17.69 0.13 -1.29
N TRP A 202 18.20 1.14 -0.58
CA TRP A 202 19.61 1.56 -0.75
C TRP A 202 20.61 0.57 -0.16
N TRP A 203 20.16 -0.28 0.75
CA TRP A 203 20.97 -1.30 1.42
C TRP A 203 20.17 -2.60 1.55
N SER A 204 20.61 -3.52 2.41
CA SER A 204 20.03 -4.84 2.63
C SER A 204 18.54 -4.78 3.00
N PRO A 205 17.59 -5.13 2.11
CA PRO A 205 16.20 -5.24 2.50
C PRO A 205 15.97 -6.47 3.38
N ARG A 206 14.76 -6.63 3.92
CA ARG A 206 14.44 -7.77 4.82
C ARG A 206 13.85 -8.96 4.07
N ARG A 207 14.14 -10.15 4.58
CA ARG A 207 13.44 -11.40 4.26
C ARG A 207 12.08 -11.46 4.93
N ALA A 208 11.22 -12.37 4.47
CA ALA A 208 9.94 -12.70 5.10
C ALA A 208 10.05 -12.98 6.62
N ASN A 209 11.15 -13.56 7.10
CA ASN A 209 11.42 -13.80 8.53
C ASN A 209 12.09 -12.62 9.26
N THR A 210 12.02 -11.40 8.70
CA THR A 210 12.57 -10.12 9.21
C THR A 210 14.11 -9.97 9.21
N SER A 211 14.88 -11.04 8.99
CA SER A 211 16.35 -10.91 8.90
C SER A 211 16.77 -10.17 7.63
N SER A 212 18.00 -9.69 7.57
CA SER A 212 18.53 -9.03 6.37
C SER A 212 18.78 -10.05 5.25
N MET A 213 18.51 -9.68 4.01
CA MET A 213 19.07 -10.36 2.83
C MET A 213 20.58 -10.06 2.70
N LEU A 214 21.32 -10.85 1.92
CA LEU A 214 22.71 -10.62 1.52
C LEU A 214 22.77 -10.11 0.07
N CYS A 215 23.24 -8.89 -0.16
CA CYS A 215 23.13 -8.18 -1.44
C CYS A 215 24.50 -7.80 -1.99
N SER A 216 24.63 -7.88 -3.31
CA SER A 216 25.81 -7.48 -4.07
C SER A 216 25.42 -6.64 -5.29
N GLY A 217 26.35 -5.81 -5.77
CA GLY A 217 26.11 -4.87 -6.87
C GLY A 217 25.70 -3.47 -6.41
N ILE A 218 25.09 -2.71 -7.33
CA ILE A 218 24.82 -1.28 -7.17
C ILE A 218 23.40 -1.05 -6.66
N SER A 219 23.26 -0.22 -5.62
CA SER A 219 21.97 0.19 -5.06
C SER A 219 21.36 1.39 -5.83
N PRO A 220 20.03 1.59 -5.81
CA PRO A 220 19.03 0.87 -5.03
C PRO A 220 18.66 -0.50 -5.61
N PHE A 221 18.57 -1.48 -4.71
CA PHE A 221 18.04 -2.81 -5.03
C PHE A 221 16.52 -2.73 -5.19
N LYS A 222 16.01 -3.19 -6.33
CA LYS A 222 14.57 -3.33 -6.57
C LYS A 222 14.05 -4.47 -5.70
N TYR A 223 13.15 -4.14 -4.77
CA TYR A 223 12.70 -5.02 -3.70
C TYR A 223 11.19 -5.15 -3.72
N THR A 224 10.70 -6.37 -3.64
CA THR A 224 9.26 -6.67 -3.62
C THR A 224 8.93 -7.53 -2.40
N THR A 225 7.81 -7.22 -1.74
CA THR A 225 7.26 -7.99 -0.62
C THR A 225 5.76 -8.22 -0.81
N VAL A 226 5.28 -9.36 -0.30
CA VAL A 226 3.86 -9.70 -0.26
C VAL A 226 3.44 -9.89 1.20
N PHE A 227 2.68 -8.93 1.71
CA PHE A 227 2.14 -8.92 3.07
C PHE A 227 0.76 -9.59 3.15
N SER A 228 0.43 -10.17 4.31
CA SER A 228 -0.98 -10.38 4.67
C SER A 228 -1.71 -9.03 4.77
N GLY A 229 -3.02 -8.98 4.48
CA GLY A 229 -3.79 -7.72 4.51
C GLY A 229 -3.87 -7.02 5.87
N ASP A 230 -3.55 -7.73 6.96
CA ASP A 230 -3.44 -7.19 8.31
C ASP A 230 -2.00 -6.75 8.68
N LEU A 231 -1.07 -6.79 7.72
CA LEU A 231 0.36 -6.43 7.82
C LEU A 231 1.14 -7.25 8.87
N LYS A 232 0.59 -8.39 9.33
CA LYS A 232 1.19 -9.22 10.37
C LYS A 232 2.32 -10.10 9.86
N THR A 233 2.20 -10.62 8.64
CA THR A 233 3.19 -11.53 8.04
C THR A 233 3.56 -11.10 6.63
N VAL A 234 4.72 -11.56 6.17
CA VAL A 234 5.13 -11.51 4.77
C VAL A 234 5.26 -12.95 4.28
N SER A 235 4.54 -13.30 3.22
CA SER A 235 4.61 -14.64 2.61
C SER A 235 5.79 -14.77 1.64
N TRP A 236 6.20 -13.66 1.02
CA TRP A 236 7.29 -13.64 0.06
C TRP A 236 8.02 -12.29 0.07
N ALA A 237 9.34 -12.34 -0.07
CA ALA A 237 10.20 -11.17 -0.16
C ALA A 237 11.42 -11.49 -1.04
N ALA A 238 11.70 -10.66 -2.05
CA ALA A 238 12.87 -10.81 -2.90
C ALA A 238 13.39 -9.44 -3.35
N ALA A 239 14.71 -9.32 -3.59
CA ALA A 239 15.30 -8.15 -4.21
C ALA A 239 16.33 -8.54 -5.28
N SER A 240 16.39 -7.78 -6.37
CA SER A 240 17.39 -7.98 -7.42
C SER A 240 18.81 -7.82 -6.87
N GLY A 241 19.67 -8.81 -7.11
CA GLY A 241 21.04 -8.82 -6.57
C GLY A 241 21.14 -9.19 -5.08
N CYS A 242 20.06 -9.68 -4.47
CA CYS A 242 20.01 -10.08 -3.06
C CYS A 242 19.58 -11.54 -2.89
N ASN A 243 20.32 -12.29 -2.06
CA ASN A 243 20.07 -13.66 -1.65
C ASN A 243 19.61 -13.75 -0.19
#